data_AF-A0A1C4IN79-F1
#
_entry.id   AF-A0A1C4IN79-F1
#
_cell.length_a   1.000
_cell.length_b   1.000
_cell.length_c   1.000
_cell.angle_alpha   90.00
_cell.angle_beta   90.00
_cell.angle_gamma   90.00
#
_symmetry.space_group_name_H-M   'P 1'
#
loop_
_entity.id
_entity.type
_entity.pdbx_description
1 polymer ?
#
loop_
_entity_poly.entity_id
_entity_poly.type
_entity_poly.pdbx_seq_one_letter_code
_entity_poly.pdbx_strand_id
1 'polypeptide(L)'
;MSTSETGATAPIDATVQAELNRLRESIDNIDAAVVHMLAERFKATQQVGRLKADHQLPPADPARETRQITRLRQLAQSANLDPAFAEKLLNFIIAEVIRHHERIAEEAGNGSATAAEG
;
A
#
# COMPACT_ATOMS: atom_id res chain seq x y z
N MET A 1 30.20 -20.75 37.32
CA MET A 1 30.61 -19.90 36.18
C MET A 1 30.67 -20.81 34.95
N SER A 2 29.59 -20.88 34.17
CA SER A 2 29.61 -21.54 32.85
C SER A 2 29.64 -20.46 31.80
N THR A 3 30.75 -20.40 31.08
CA THR A 3 31.03 -19.45 30.02
C THR A 3 30.13 -19.70 28.81
N SER A 4 29.52 -18.63 28.36
CA SER A 4 28.72 -18.51 27.14
C SER A 4 29.50 -18.93 25.91
N GLU A 5 29.02 -19.93 25.16
CA GLU A 5 29.37 -20.09 23.75
C GLU A 5 28.63 -19.03 22.95
N THR A 6 29.35 -17.96 22.64
CA THR A 6 28.94 -16.99 21.62
C THR A 6 29.07 -17.70 20.28
N GLY A 7 27.94 -18.02 19.65
CA GLY A 7 27.89 -18.61 18.31
C GLY A 7 28.51 -17.67 17.28
N ALA A 8 29.82 -17.78 17.08
CA ALA A 8 30.53 -17.11 16.00
C ALA A 8 30.00 -17.68 14.68
N THR A 9 29.22 -16.88 13.96
CA THR A 9 28.74 -17.22 12.63
C THR A 9 29.96 -17.34 11.73
N ALA A 10 30.20 -18.54 11.19
CA ALA A 10 31.29 -18.77 10.24
C ALA A 10 31.17 -17.79 9.06
N PRO A 11 32.29 -17.29 8.52
CA PRO A 11 32.26 -16.35 7.40
C PRO A 11 31.52 -16.98 6.21
N ILE A 12 30.55 -16.24 5.68
CA ILE A 12 29.78 -16.63 4.49
C ILE A 12 30.75 -16.72 3.31
N ASP A 13 30.66 -17.79 2.51
CA ASP A 13 31.46 -17.95 1.30
C ASP A 13 31.29 -16.75 0.35
N ALA A 14 32.38 -16.29 -0.24
CA ALA A 14 32.40 -15.10 -1.08
C ALA A 14 31.47 -15.24 -2.30
N THR A 15 31.32 -16.45 -2.84
CA THR A 15 30.41 -16.70 -3.98
C THR A 15 28.94 -16.58 -3.56
N VAL A 16 28.59 -17.11 -2.38
CA VAL A 16 27.25 -16.99 -1.79
C VAL A 16 26.94 -15.52 -1.49
N GLN A 17 27.91 -14.76 -0.96
CA GLN A 17 27.74 -13.35 -0.67
C GLN A 17 27.50 -12.51 -1.94
N ALA A 18 28.20 -12.82 -3.04
CA ALA A 18 27.99 -12.15 -4.32
C ALA A 18 26.58 -12.41 -4.89
N GLU A 19 26.11 -13.66 -4.84
CA GLU A 19 24.77 -14.01 -5.31
C GLU A 19 23.66 -13.38 -4.46
N LEU A 20 23.84 -13.34 -3.13
CA LEU A 20 22.92 -12.62 -2.23
C LEU A 20 22.81 -11.14 -2.59
N ASN A 21 23.92 -10.47 -2.90
CA ASN A 21 23.92 -9.07 -3.28
C ASN A 21 23.18 -8.86 -4.61
N ARG A 22 23.44 -9.70 -5.61
CA ARG A 22 22.75 -9.64 -6.91
C ARG A 22 21.23 -9.80 -6.79
N LEU A 23 20.78 -10.73 -5.93
CA LEU A 23 19.35 -10.93 -5.67
C LEU A 23 18.73 -9.75 -4.92
N ARG A 24 19.45 -9.15 -3.97
CA ARG A 24 18.99 -7.96 -3.23
C ARG A 24 18.87 -6.74 -4.14
N GLU A 25 19.81 -6.51 -5.05
CA GLU A 25 19.69 -5.46 -6.06
C GLU A 25 18.41 -5.64 -6.92
N SER A 26 18.05 -6.89 -7.22
CA SER A 26 16.79 -7.17 -7.93
C SER A 26 15.56 -6.83 -7.07
N ILE A 27 15.61 -7.13 -5.77
CA ILE A 27 14.54 -6.78 -4.81
C ILE A 27 14.40 -5.27 -4.70
N ASP A 28 15.50 -4.54 -4.52
CA ASP A 28 15.50 -3.08 -4.37
C ASP A 28 14.88 -2.39 -5.60
N ASN A 29 15.15 -2.92 -6.81
CA ASN A 29 14.55 -2.43 -8.04
C ASN A 29 13.03 -2.69 -8.09
N ILE A 30 12.58 -3.86 -7.63
CA ILE A 30 11.15 -4.17 -7.54
C ILE A 30 10.47 -3.26 -6.53
N ASP A 31 11.08 -3.04 -5.37
CA ASP A 31 10.54 -2.18 -4.31
C ASP A 31 10.39 -0.73 -4.79
N ALA A 32 11.38 -0.21 -5.53
CA ALA A 32 11.28 1.10 -6.17
C ALA A 32 10.07 1.17 -7.12
N ALA A 33 9.86 0.15 -7.95
CA ALA A 33 8.70 0.09 -8.84
C ALA A 33 7.38 0.03 -8.07
N VAL A 34 7.30 -0.74 -6.99
CA VAL A 34 6.12 -0.82 -6.12
C VAL A 34 5.78 0.55 -5.53
N VAL A 35 6.78 1.28 -5.02
CA VAL A 35 6.59 2.63 -4.46
C VAL A 35 6.06 3.59 -5.52
N HIS A 36 6.65 3.61 -6.72
CA HIS A 36 6.19 4.46 -7.81
C HIS A 36 4.75 4.13 -8.25
N MET A 37 4.40 2.85 -8.36
CA MET A 37 3.04 2.43 -8.71
C MET A 37 2.03 2.78 -7.63
N LEU A 38 2.40 2.68 -6.34
CA LEU A 38 1.53 3.13 -5.25
C LEU A 38 1.33 4.65 -5.30
N ALA A 39 2.38 5.43 -5.57
CA ALA A 39 2.26 6.88 -5.70
C ALA A 39 1.25 7.28 -6.80
N GLU A 40 1.33 6.66 -7.98
CA GLU A 40 0.35 6.87 -9.05
C GLU A 40 -1.06 6.44 -8.64
N ARG A 41 -1.19 5.29 -7.98
CA ARG A 41 -2.48 4.82 -7.45
C ARG A 41 -3.07 5.83 -6.46
N PHE A 42 -2.26 6.39 -5.56
CA PHE A 42 -2.71 7.39 -4.59
C PHE A 42 -3.10 8.73 -5.22
N LYS A 43 -2.45 9.15 -6.32
CA LYS A 43 -2.91 10.32 -7.09
C LYS A 43 -4.33 10.10 -7.63
N ALA A 44 -4.58 8.95 -8.23
CA ALA A 44 -5.91 8.60 -8.73
C ALA A 44 -6.94 8.54 -7.60
N THR A 45 -6.61 7.94 -6.44
CA THR A 45 -7.56 7.90 -5.33
C THR A 45 -7.81 9.27 -4.71
N GLN A 46 -6.84 10.19 -4.70
CA GLN A 46 -7.09 11.58 -4.27
C GLN A 46 -8.09 12.28 -5.20
N GLN A 47 -7.99 12.09 -6.52
CA GLN A 47 -8.96 12.62 -7.46
C GLN A 47 -10.35 12.04 -7.23
N VAL A 48 -10.46 10.73 -6.98
CA VAL A 48 -11.72 10.09 -6.58
C VAL A 48 -12.26 10.69 -5.28
N GLY A 49 -11.39 10.95 -4.29
CA GLY A 49 -11.79 11.55 -3.02
C GLY A 49 -12.36 12.95 -3.18
N ARG A 50 -11.71 13.80 -3.99
CA ARG A 50 -12.22 15.14 -4.34
C ARG A 50 -13.57 15.06 -5.04
N LEU A 51 -13.67 14.21 -6.06
CA LEU A 51 -14.93 13.99 -6.77
C LEU A 51 -16.04 13.52 -5.82
N LYS A 52 -15.74 12.61 -4.89
CA LYS A 52 -16.71 12.16 -3.89
C LYS A 52 -17.14 13.31 -2.98
N ALA A 53 -16.19 14.12 -2.49
CA ALA A 53 -16.49 15.27 -1.63
C ALA A 53 -17.37 16.31 -2.34
N ASP A 54 -17.03 16.67 -3.58
CA ASP A 54 -17.78 17.64 -4.40
C ASP A 54 -19.24 17.21 -4.62
N HIS A 55 -19.49 15.90 -4.68
CA HIS A 55 -20.81 15.31 -4.88
C HIS A 55 -21.44 14.73 -3.60
N GLN A 56 -20.87 15.01 -2.42
CA GLN A 56 -21.39 14.54 -1.11
C GLN A 56 -21.56 13.01 -1.03
N LEU A 57 -20.68 12.27 -1.72
CA LEU A 57 -20.64 10.81 -1.71
C LEU A 57 -19.80 10.30 -0.53
N PRO A 58 -20.15 9.13 0.03
CA PRO A 58 -19.42 8.58 1.16
C PRO A 58 -17.96 8.21 0.80
N PRO A 59 -17.00 8.45 1.72
CA PRO A 59 -15.61 8.03 1.58
C PRO A 59 -15.46 6.52 1.30
N ALA A 60 -16.16 5.68 2.06
CA ALA A 60 -16.19 4.23 1.87
C ALA A 60 -17.18 3.78 0.78
N ASP A 61 -16.89 2.66 0.11
CA ASP A 61 -17.80 2.01 -0.84
C ASP A 61 -17.64 0.49 -0.72
N PRO A 62 -18.40 -0.15 0.19
CA PRO A 62 -18.27 -1.58 0.48
C PRO A 62 -18.43 -2.49 -0.75
N ALA A 63 -19.28 -2.09 -1.70
CA ALA A 63 -19.51 -2.83 -2.93
C ALA A 63 -18.31 -2.73 -3.88
N ARG A 64 -17.67 -1.56 -3.97
CA ARG A 64 -16.41 -1.39 -4.71
C ARG A 64 -15.27 -2.16 -4.04
N GLU A 65 -15.15 -2.10 -2.72
CA GLU A 65 -14.11 -2.77 -1.93
C GLU A 65 -14.17 -4.30 -2.11
N THR A 66 -15.36 -4.89 -1.97
CA THR A 66 -15.58 -6.33 -2.19
C THR A 66 -15.11 -6.75 -3.60
N ARG A 67 -15.47 -5.99 -4.64
CA ARG A 67 -15.02 -6.25 -6.02
C ARG A 67 -13.51 -6.13 -6.20
N GLN A 68 -12.85 -5.21 -5.50
CA GLN A 68 -11.38 -5.09 -5.52
C GLN A 68 -10.74 -6.33 -4.91
N ILE A 69 -11.23 -6.79 -3.76
CA ILE A 69 -10.72 -7.99 -3.09
C ILE A 69 -10.88 -9.22 -3.99
N THR A 70 -12.06 -9.46 -4.56
CA THR A 70 -12.29 -10.60 -5.46
C THR A 70 -11.33 -10.59 -6.64
N ARG A 71 -11.20 -9.44 -7.33
CA ARG A 71 -10.30 -9.31 -8.49
C ARG A 71 -8.84 -9.50 -8.09
N LEU A 72 -8.42 -8.94 -6.97
CA LEU A 72 -7.03 -9.04 -6.51
C LEU A 72 -6.66 -10.47 -6.13
N ARG A 73 -7.56 -11.20 -5.46
CA ARG A 73 -7.34 -12.62 -5.14
C ARG A 73 -7.12 -13.45 -6.40
N GLN A 74 -7.87 -13.20 -7.47
CA GLN A 74 -7.69 -13.87 -8.76
C GLN A 74 -6.33 -13.51 -9.40
N LEU A 75 -5.94 -12.23 -9.37
CA LEU A 75 -4.62 -11.81 -9.87
C LEU A 75 -3.48 -12.46 -9.08
N ALA A 76 -3.60 -12.51 -7.75
CA ALA A 76 -2.61 -13.14 -6.88
C ALA A 76 -2.43 -14.62 -7.23
N GLN A 77 -3.54 -15.37 -7.40
CA GLN A 77 -3.49 -16.77 -7.84
C GLN A 77 -2.76 -16.92 -9.17
N SER A 78 -3.08 -16.09 -10.17
CA SER A 78 -2.43 -16.15 -11.48
C SER A 78 -0.94 -15.80 -11.46
N ALA A 79 -0.50 -15.03 -10.45
CA ALA A 79 0.87 -14.60 -10.26
C ALA A 79 1.67 -15.51 -9.29
N ASN A 80 1.08 -16.63 -8.84
CA ASN A 80 1.64 -17.50 -7.79
C ASN A 80 1.95 -16.76 -6.47
N LEU A 81 1.16 -15.75 -6.15
CA LEU A 81 1.19 -15.03 -4.87
C LEU A 81 0.06 -15.54 -3.97
N ASP A 82 0.32 -15.67 -2.67
CA ASP A 82 -0.71 -16.04 -1.70
C ASP A 82 -1.88 -15.04 -1.73
N PRO A 83 -3.11 -15.48 -2.07
CA PRO A 83 -4.27 -14.59 -2.11
C PRO A 83 -4.61 -13.96 -0.76
N ALA A 84 -4.31 -14.63 0.36
CA ALA A 84 -4.55 -14.10 1.68
C ALA A 84 -3.58 -12.95 2.00
N PHE A 85 -2.31 -13.09 1.63
CA PHE A 85 -1.34 -12.00 1.70
C PHE A 85 -1.75 -10.81 0.84
N ALA A 86 -2.12 -11.04 -0.43
CA ALA A 86 -2.54 -9.98 -1.34
C ALA A 86 -3.75 -9.21 -0.78
N GLU A 87 -4.74 -9.92 -0.25
CA GLU A 87 -5.91 -9.32 0.39
C GLU A 87 -5.54 -8.46 1.59
N LYS A 88 -4.65 -8.93 2.48
CA LYS A 88 -4.16 -8.13 3.61
C LYS A 88 -3.50 -6.83 3.15
N LEU A 89 -2.65 -6.90 2.14
CA LEU A 89 -2.00 -5.72 1.55
C LEU A 89 -3.02 -4.73 0.98
N LEU A 90 -4.00 -5.22 0.22
CA LEU A 90 -5.03 -4.37 -0.36
C LEU A 90 -5.93 -3.74 0.71
N ASN A 91 -6.30 -4.48 1.75
CA ASN A 91 -7.09 -3.95 2.86
C ASN A 91 -6.35 -2.82 3.58
N PHE A 92 -5.03 -2.97 3.80
CA PHE A 92 -4.19 -1.90 4.33
C PHE A 92 -4.22 -0.65 3.43
N ILE A 93 -4.06 -0.82 2.12
CA ILE A 93 -4.11 0.29 1.16
C ILE A 93 -5.50 0.96 1.13
N ILE A 94 -6.59 0.18 1.16
CA ILE A 94 -7.96 0.70 1.16
C ILE A 94 -8.20 1.55 2.41
N ALA A 95 -7.76 1.09 3.59
CA ALA A 95 -7.92 1.82 4.84
C ALA A 95 -7.22 3.20 4.78
N GLU A 96 -6.01 3.29 4.22
CA GLU A 96 -5.34 4.57 4.00
C GLU A 96 -6.12 5.48 3.04
N VAL A 97 -6.66 4.91 1.95
CA VAL A 97 -7.45 5.67 0.98
C VAL A 97 -8.72 6.25 1.60
N ILE A 98 -9.44 5.48 2.42
CA ILE A 98 -10.65 5.95 3.10
C ILE A 98 -10.31 7.12 4.04
N ARG A 99 -9.25 7.00 4.85
CA ARG A 99 -8.77 8.10 5.70
C ARG A 99 -8.45 9.38 4.91
N HIS A 100 -7.83 9.24 3.74
CA HIS A 100 -7.59 10.38 2.87
C HIS A 100 -8.87 10.99 2.31
N HIS A 101 -9.89 10.18 1.99
CA HIS A 101 -11.18 10.67 1.52
C HIS A 101 -11.94 11.42 2.61
N GLU A 102 -11.92 10.91 3.85
CA GLU A 102 -12.49 11.59 5.01
C GLU A 102 -11.86 12.99 5.20
N ARG A 103 -10.53 13.09 5.19
CA ARG A 103 -9.83 14.38 5.28
C ARG A 103 -10.22 15.34 4.14
N ILE A 104 -10.31 14.86 2.90
CA ILE A 104 -10.70 15.69 1.76
C ILE A 104 -12.14 16.19 1.92
N ALA A 105 -13.05 15.36 2.42
CA ALA A 105 -14.43 15.76 2.67
C ALA A 105 -14.53 16.82 3.78
N GLU A 106 -13.75 16.68 4.86
CA GLU A 106 -13.66 17.68 5.93
C GLU A 106 -13.12 19.03 5.41
N GLU A 107 -12.07 19.00 4.60
CA GLU A 107 -11.49 20.20 3.98
C GLU A 107 -12.48 20.91 3.04
N ALA A 108 -13.23 20.16 2.24
CA ALA A 108 -14.26 20.70 1.36
C ALA A 108 -15.42 21.33 2.15
N GLY A 109 -15.84 20.71 3.25
CA GLY A 109 -16.86 21.24 4.16
C GLY A 109 -16.44 22.57 4.78
N ASN A 110 -15.22 22.65 5.30
CA ASN A 110 -14.66 23.87 5.91
C ASN A 110 -14.43 25.00 4.89
N GLY A 111 -14.03 24.67 3.67
CA GLY A 111 -13.91 25.63 2.57
C GLY A 111 -15.26 26.26 2.18
N SER A 112 -16.35 25.50 2.26
CA SER A 112 -17.70 26.03 1.99
C SER A 112 -18.19 26.99 3.08
N ALA A 113 -17.83 26.76 4.35
CA ALA A 113 -18.25 27.59 5.48
C ALA A 113 -17.58 28.97 5.46
N THR A 114 -16.29 29.03 5.10
CA THR A 114 -15.53 30.31 5.02
C THR A 114 -15.94 31.20 3.84
N ALA A 115 -16.51 30.63 2.77
CA ALA A 115 -17.00 31.40 1.62
C ALA A 115 -18.41 31.99 1.81
N ALA A 116 -19.17 31.54 2.81
CA ALA A 116 -20.52 32.01 3.10
C ALA A 116 -20.58 33.21 4.06
N GLU A 117 -19.44 33.66 4.61
CA GLU A 117 -19.33 34.75 5.60
C GLU A 117 -18.72 36.05 5.05
N GLY A 118 -18.52 36.17 3.73
CA GLY A 118 -17.97 37.38 3.06
C GLY A 118 -18.92 37.97 2.02
#